data_AF-F8JI64-F1
#
_entry.id   AF-F8JI64-F1
#
_cell.length_a   1.000
_cell.length_b   1.000
_cell.length_c   1.000
_cell.angle_alpha   90.00
_cell.angle_beta   90.00
_cell.angle_gamma   90.00
#
_symmetry.space_group_name_H-M   'P 1'
#
loop_
_entity.id
_entity.type
_entity.pdbx_description
1 polymer ?
#
loop_
_entity_poly.entity_id
_entity_poly.type
_entity_poly.pdbx_seq_one_letter_code
_entity_poly.pdbx_strand_id
1 'polypeptide(L)'
;MGLFDPPPPGNMTTSTGKISDAAYAWFRSLGQSLSGAVSGLSTVQGQTESGTFSISFPVNQSYRAKINSAFGFTITSITSRCASGTCTATWNISGTDITATPNSVSTSANIQTPTGNNVVAVGQNLNCVISANSSCQYAIFEIAYTRT
;
A
#
# COMPACT_ATOMS: atom_id res chain seq x y z
N MET A 1 -17.34 -14.88 16.16
CA MET A 1 -18.72 -15.38 16.20
C MET A 1 -18.71 -16.74 15.51
N GLY A 2 -18.99 -17.82 16.23
CA GLY A 2 -18.86 -19.19 15.71
C GLY A 2 -19.94 -19.49 14.66
N LEU A 3 -19.58 -20.32 13.67
CA LEU A 3 -20.53 -20.91 12.74
C LEU A 3 -21.58 -21.69 13.57
N PHE A 4 -22.87 -21.42 13.39
CA PHE A 4 -23.90 -22.27 14.01
C PHE A 4 -23.92 -23.62 13.29
N ASP A 5 -23.99 -24.72 14.05
CA ASP A 5 -24.08 -26.06 13.48
C ASP A 5 -25.33 -26.19 12.60
N PRO A 6 -25.24 -26.90 11.46
CA PRO A 6 -26.40 -27.14 10.60
C PRO A 6 -27.50 -27.84 11.39
N PRO A 7 -28.78 -27.42 11.23
CA PRO A 7 -29.88 -28.09 11.89
C PRO A 7 -29.98 -29.55 11.41
N PRO A 8 -30.37 -30.49 12.29
CA PRO A 8 -30.56 -31.89 11.91
C PRO A 8 -31.53 -32.02 10.72
N PRO A 9 -31.43 -33.07 9.89
CA PRO A 9 -32.26 -33.24 8.68
C PRO A 9 -33.77 -33.10 8.92
N GLY A 10 -34.28 -33.58 10.06
CA GLY A 10 -35.69 -33.47 10.45
C GLY A 10 -36.16 -32.05 10.79
N ASN A 11 -35.22 -31.12 10.97
CA ASN A 11 -35.48 -29.72 11.30
C ASN A 11 -35.12 -28.78 10.15
N MET A 12 -34.91 -29.28 8.92
CA MET A 12 -34.67 -28.41 7.75
C MET A 12 -35.97 -27.86 7.15
N THR A 13 -37.06 -28.62 7.30
CA THR A 13 -38.39 -28.26 6.83
C THR A 13 -39.43 -28.48 7.93
N THR A 14 -40.45 -27.64 7.99
CA THR A 14 -41.63 -27.86 8.83
C THR A 14 -42.44 -29.05 8.32
N SER A 15 -43.36 -29.58 9.13
CA SER A 15 -44.30 -30.63 8.72
C SER A 15 -45.19 -30.26 7.52
N THR A 16 -45.18 -28.97 7.14
CA THR A 16 -45.89 -28.41 5.97
C THR A 16 -44.98 -28.24 4.74
N GLY A 17 -43.73 -28.70 4.79
CA GLY A 17 -42.76 -28.60 3.68
C GLY A 17 -42.12 -27.22 3.49
N LYS A 18 -42.33 -26.27 4.41
CA LYS A 18 -41.68 -24.96 4.38
C LYS A 18 -40.30 -25.04 5.04
N ILE A 19 -39.38 -24.16 4.66
CA ILE A 19 -38.08 -24.02 5.35
C ILE A 19 -38.36 -23.68 6.83
N SER A 20 -37.67 -24.37 7.75
CA SER A 20 -37.84 -24.12 9.19
C SER A 20 -37.11 -22.85 9.63
N ASP A 21 -37.51 -22.30 10.80
CA ASP A 21 -36.82 -21.15 11.39
C ASP A 21 -35.35 -21.45 11.72
N ALA A 22 -35.05 -22.70 12.10
CA ALA A 22 -33.68 -23.16 12.36
C ALA A 22 -32.83 -23.18 11.08
N ALA A 23 -33.41 -23.64 9.96
CA ALA A 23 -32.75 -23.59 8.66
C ALA A 23 -32.53 -22.15 8.20
N TYR A 24 -33.52 -21.27 8.38
CA TYR A 24 -33.40 -19.85 8.03
C TYR A 24 -32.33 -19.13 8.87
N ALA A 25 -32.27 -19.40 10.18
CA ALA A 25 -31.23 -18.86 11.07
C ALA A 25 -29.83 -19.34 10.66
N TRP A 26 -29.70 -20.62 10.32
CA TRP A 26 -28.45 -21.19 9.83
C TRP A 26 -28.00 -20.56 8.50
N PHE A 27 -28.88 -20.45 7.50
CA PHE A 27 -28.57 -19.79 6.22
C PHE A 27 -28.16 -18.32 6.41
N ARG A 28 -28.83 -17.58 7.29
CA ARG A 28 -28.42 -16.22 7.64
C ARG A 28 -27.06 -16.17 8.31
N SER A 29 -26.73 -17.13 9.18
CA SER A 29 -25.43 -17.20 9.84
C SER A 29 -24.29 -17.46 8.85
N LEU A 30 -24.53 -18.28 7.82
CA LEU A 30 -23.60 -18.50 6.71
C LEU A 30 -23.40 -17.23 5.88
N GLY A 31 -24.48 -16.53 5.55
CA GLY A 31 -24.39 -15.25 4.85
C GLY A 31 -23.57 -14.23 5.64
N GLN A 32 -23.78 -14.15 6.95
CA GLN A 32 -23.02 -13.27 7.83
C GLN A 32 -21.54 -13.67 7.96
N SER A 33 -21.24 -14.96 8.12
CA SER A 33 -19.85 -15.43 8.23
C SER A 33 -19.06 -15.20 6.94
N LEU A 34 -19.68 -15.48 5.79
CA LEU A 34 -19.09 -15.20 4.48
C LEU A 34 -18.90 -13.70 4.27
N SER A 35 -19.92 -12.88 4.58
CA SER A 35 -19.81 -11.42 4.49
C SER A 35 -18.71 -10.84 5.39
N GLY A 36 -18.50 -11.42 6.58
CA GLY A 36 -17.44 -11.03 7.50
C GLY A 36 -16.06 -11.42 6.98
N ALA A 37 -15.92 -12.61 6.42
CA ALA A 37 -14.67 -13.09 5.82
C ALA A 37 -14.25 -12.24 4.60
N VAL A 38 -15.19 -11.90 3.70
CA VAL A 38 -14.89 -11.03 2.56
C VAL A 38 -14.62 -9.59 2.99
N SER A 39 -15.27 -9.09 4.04
CA SER A 39 -14.98 -7.76 4.60
C SER A 39 -13.56 -7.68 5.19
N GLY A 40 -13.10 -8.75 5.84
CA GLY A 40 -11.72 -8.85 6.36
C GLY A 40 -10.65 -8.95 5.27
N LEU A 41 -11.00 -9.42 4.08
CA LEU A 41 -10.10 -9.41 2.92
C LEU A 41 -9.95 -7.99 2.35
N SER A 42 -11.05 -7.23 2.28
CA SER A 42 -11.04 -5.84 1.80
C SER A 42 -10.26 -4.89 2.72
N THR A 43 -10.23 -5.13 4.04
CA THR A 43 -9.43 -4.32 4.98
C THR A 43 -7.92 -4.55 4.84
N VAL A 44 -7.48 -5.66 4.27
CA VAL A 44 -6.07 -5.89 3.92
C VAL A 44 -5.68 -5.10 2.66
N GLN A 45 -6.60 -4.94 1.70
CA GLN A 45 -6.39 -4.21 0.44
C GLN A 45 -6.54 -2.68 0.53
N GLY A 46 -6.49 -2.09 1.73
CA GLY A 46 -6.63 -0.65 1.93
C GLY A 46 -5.70 -0.06 2.98
N GLN A 47 -4.74 -0.83 3.49
CA GLN A 47 -3.83 -0.33 4.51
C GLN A 47 -2.88 0.71 3.91
N THR A 48 -2.85 1.90 4.53
CA THR A 48 -1.86 2.92 4.25
C THR A 48 -0.65 2.65 5.12
N GLU A 49 0.49 2.46 4.48
CA GLU A 49 1.77 2.23 5.11
C GLU A 49 2.74 3.34 4.69
N SER A 50 3.77 3.58 5.48
CA SER A 50 4.89 4.44 5.09
C SER A 50 6.22 3.75 5.30
N GLY A 51 7.16 4.01 4.39
CA GLY A 51 8.53 3.55 4.46
C GLY A 51 9.48 4.73 4.40
N THR A 52 10.46 4.75 5.31
CA THR A 52 11.49 5.79 5.36
C THR A 52 12.83 5.20 4.98
N PHE A 53 13.58 5.92 4.14
CA PHE A 53 14.98 5.63 3.89
C PHE A 53 15.79 6.93 3.91
N SER A 54 17.06 6.80 4.24
CA SER A 54 17.98 7.94 4.35
C SER A 54 19.30 7.66 3.66
N ILE A 55 19.95 8.73 3.20
CA ILE A 55 21.24 8.71 2.56
C ILE A 55 22.10 9.75 3.28
N SER A 56 23.14 9.31 3.99
CA SER A 56 24.01 10.20 4.77
C SER A 56 24.77 11.19 3.88
N PHE A 57 25.30 10.70 2.75
CA PHE A 57 26.04 11.50 1.78
C PHE A 57 25.49 11.22 0.37
N PRO A 58 24.40 11.88 -0.02
CA PRO A 58 23.87 11.74 -1.37
C PRO A 58 24.90 12.22 -2.39
N VAL A 59 25.12 11.43 -3.43
CA VAL A 59 25.88 11.80 -4.63
C VAL A 59 24.97 11.67 -5.85
N ASN A 60 25.36 12.27 -6.97
CA ASN A 60 24.55 12.22 -8.19
C ASN A 60 24.59 10.80 -8.79
N GLN A 61 23.61 9.97 -8.44
CA GLN A 61 23.45 8.62 -8.92
C GLN A 61 22.03 8.11 -8.67
N SER A 62 21.74 6.92 -9.18
CA SER A 62 20.50 6.20 -8.89
C SER A 62 20.67 5.32 -7.64
N TYR A 63 19.81 5.52 -6.65
CA TYR A 63 19.69 4.71 -5.46
C TYR A 63 18.45 3.82 -5.56
N ARG A 64 18.56 2.56 -5.13
CA ARG A 64 17.41 1.64 -5.10
C ARG A 64 16.75 1.71 -3.73
N ALA A 65 15.61 2.39 -3.64
CA ALA A 65 14.84 2.50 -2.39
C ALA A 65 14.11 1.18 -2.08
N LYS A 66 13.66 0.46 -3.12
CA LYS A 66 13.11 -0.89 -2.98
C LYS A 66 13.57 -1.76 -4.14
N ILE A 67 14.01 -2.97 -3.82
CA ILE A 67 14.48 -3.97 -4.78
C ILE A 67 13.52 -5.15 -4.70
N ASN A 68 13.02 -5.60 -5.85
CA ASN A 68 12.18 -6.80 -5.97
C ASN A 68 10.98 -6.78 -5.00
N SER A 69 10.04 -5.86 -5.22
CA SER A 69 8.91 -5.72 -4.30
C SER A 69 8.13 -7.03 -4.14
N ALA A 70 7.97 -7.49 -2.90
CA ALA A 70 7.26 -8.74 -2.57
C ALA A 70 5.74 -8.65 -2.75
N PHE A 71 5.19 -7.43 -2.82
CA PHE A 71 3.76 -7.18 -3.00
C PHE A 71 3.54 -5.92 -3.84
N GLY A 72 2.34 -5.81 -4.43
CA GLY A 72 1.91 -4.63 -5.16
C GLY A 72 1.51 -3.49 -4.23
N PHE A 73 1.84 -2.25 -4.60
CA PHE A 73 1.38 -1.08 -3.86
C PHE A 73 1.32 0.15 -4.74
N THR A 74 0.47 1.10 -4.36
CA THR A 74 0.32 2.40 -5.03
C THR A 74 0.92 3.49 -4.16
N ILE A 75 1.90 4.21 -4.68
CA ILE A 75 2.54 5.32 -3.96
C ILE A 75 1.60 6.52 -3.95
N THR A 76 1.29 7.04 -2.76
CA THR A 76 0.35 8.15 -2.56
C THR A 76 1.07 9.46 -2.31
N SER A 77 2.21 9.45 -1.62
CA SER A 77 3.02 10.65 -1.41
C SER A 77 4.49 10.31 -1.19
N ILE A 78 5.34 11.28 -1.52
CA ILE A 78 6.78 11.22 -1.28
C ILE A 78 7.19 12.52 -0.60
N THR A 79 7.64 12.41 0.63
CA THR A 79 8.20 13.53 1.39
C THR A 79 9.71 13.45 1.34
N SER A 80 10.38 14.57 1.08
CA SER A 80 11.84 14.66 1.09
C SER A 80 12.32 15.81 1.95
N ARG A 81 13.47 15.62 2.60
CA ARG A 81 14.19 16.67 3.33
C ARG A 81 15.66 16.30 3.46
N CYS A 82 16.53 17.26 3.71
CA CYS A 82 17.93 17.02 4.07
C CYS A 82 18.30 17.80 5.33
N ALA A 83 19.46 17.52 5.92
CA ALA A 83 19.97 18.28 7.06
C ALA A 83 20.68 19.57 6.62
N SER A 84 21.34 19.56 5.46
CA SER A 84 22.05 20.71 4.90
C SER A 84 22.23 20.55 3.39
N GLY A 85 22.60 21.65 2.72
CA GLY A 85 22.74 21.71 1.27
C GLY A 85 21.41 21.51 0.53
N THR A 86 21.48 21.18 -0.75
CA THR A 86 20.31 20.85 -1.57
C THR A 86 20.64 19.79 -2.60
N CYS A 87 19.65 19.01 -3.02
CA CYS A 87 19.75 18.17 -4.21
C CYS A 87 18.39 18.00 -4.88
N THR A 88 18.39 17.44 -6.07
CA THR A 88 17.17 17.13 -6.82
C THR A 88 16.97 15.62 -6.82
N ALA A 89 15.80 15.17 -6.38
CA ALA A 89 15.41 13.77 -6.36
C ALA A 89 14.30 13.50 -7.38
N THR A 90 14.54 12.56 -8.30
CA THR A 90 13.54 12.07 -9.26
C THR A 90 13.21 10.63 -8.95
N TRP A 91 11.93 10.30 -8.92
CA TRP A 91 11.45 8.99 -8.55
C TRP A 91 10.97 8.22 -9.78
N ASN A 92 11.46 6.98 -9.93
CA ASN A 92 11.03 6.11 -11.01
C ASN A 92 10.77 4.68 -10.55
N ILE A 93 9.84 4.02 -11.24
CA ILE A 93 9.58 2.58 -11.12
C ILE A 93 10.13 1.93 -12.37
N SER A 94 11.19 1.13 -12.19
CA SER A 94 11.89 0.44 -13.28
C SER A 94 12.18 1.32 -14.51
N GLY A 95 12.63 2.55 -14.26
CA GLY A 95 13.02 3.51 -15.29
C GLY A 95 11.90 4.41 -15.80
N THR A 96 10.65 4.24 -15.34
CA THR A 96 9.55 5.15 -15.66
C THR A 96 9.33 6.14 -14.52
N ASP A 97 9.49 7.43 -14.79
CA ASP A 97 9.28 8.48 -13.79
C ASP A 97 7.81 8.50 -13.31
N ILE A 98 7.63 8.63 -12.00
CA ILE A 98 6.30 8.65 -11.35
C ILE A 98 5.85 10.06 -10.94
N THR A 99 6.79 10.98 -10.95
CA THR A 99 6.61 12.39 -10.60
C THR A 99 6.80 13.25 -11.85
N ALA A 100 5.85 14.13 -12.17
CA ALA A 100 5.96 15.04 -13.32
C ALA A 100 7.13 16.03 -13.23
N THR A 101 7.56 16.36 -12.01
CA THR A 101 8.68 17.28 -11.76
C THR A 101 9.67 16.66 -10.78
N PRO A 102 10.97 16.95 -10.89
CA PRO A 102 11.92 16.55 -9.85
C PRO A 102 11.65 17.24 -8.51
N ASN A 103 11.81 16.51 -7.40
CA ASN A 103 11.63 17.05 -6.04
C ASN A 103 12.90 17.80 -5.60
N SER A 104 12.76 19.05 -5.15
CA SER A 104 13.86 19.79 -4.53
C SER A 104 13.98 19.40 -3.06
N VAL A 105 15.04 18.66 -2.75
CA VAL A 105 15.38 18.22 -1.39
C VAL A 105 16.15 19.35 -0.71
N SER A 106 15.59 19.84 0.39
CA SER A 106 16.14 20.95 1.17
C SER A 106 15.95 20.70 2.67
N THR A 107 16.41 21.65 3.50
CA THR A 107 16.18 21.58 4.95
C THR A 107 14.70 21.64 5.33
N SER A 108 13.85 22.18 4.45
CA SER A 108 12.40 22.12 4.57
C SER A 108 11.86 20.85 3.93
N ALA A 109 10.88 20.24 4.59
CA ALA A 109 10.17 19.10 4.03
C ALA A 109 9.39 19.51 2.78
N ASN A 110 9.59 18.75 1.70
CA ASN A 110 8.88 18.93 0.45
C ASN A 110 8.09 17.66 0.12
N ILE A 111 6.78 17.81 0.01
CA ILE A 111 5.84 16.73 -0.27
C ILE A 111 5.47 16.78 -1.75
N GLN A 112 5.62 15.64 -2.41
CA GLN A 112 5.23 15.47 -3.79
C GLN A 112 4.25 14.30 -3.93
N THR A 113 3.14 14.55 -4.62
CA THR A 113 2.18 13.53 -5.01
C THR A 113 2.54 13.01 -6.40
N PRO A 114 2.71 11.70 -6.59
CA PRO A 114 2.90 11.13 -7.92
C PRO A 114 1.73 11.47 -8.87
N THR A 115 2.06 11.74 -10.13
CA THR A 115 1.09 12.23 -11.12
C THR A 115 0.62 11.14 -12.10
N GLY A 116 1.25 9.96 -12.06
CA GLY A 116 0.94 8.80 -12.90
C GLY A 116 1.98 7.70 -12.73
N ASN A 117 1.70 6.50 -13.24
CA ASN A 117 2.60 5.33 -13.16
C ASN A 117 3.09 5.00 -11.74
N ASN A 118 2.32 5.34 -10.71
CA ASN A 118 2.69 5.24 -9.30
C ASN A 118 2.39 3.87 -8.67
N VAL A 119 2.04 2.88 -9.49
CA VAL A 119 1.75 1.51 -9.06
C VAL A 119 3.02 0.68 -9.21
N VAL A 120 3.57 0.24 -8.08
CA VAL A 120 4.68 -0.72 -8.03
C VAL A 120 4.06 -2.12 -8.07
N ALA A 121 4.28 -2.85 -9.16
CA ALA A 121 3.91 -4.26 -9.24
C ALA A 121 4.95 -5.15 -8.53
N VAL A 122 4.56 -6.40 -8.24
CA VAL A 122 5.48 -7.41 -7.69
C VAL A 122 6.70 -7.55 -8.60
N GLY A 123 7.88 -7.64 -8.00
CA GLY A 123 9.16 -7.77 -8.70
C GLY A 123 9.73 -6.47 -9.27
N GLN A 124 8.98 -5.37 -9.26
CA GLN A 124 9.47 -4.08 -9.73
C GLN A 124 10.38 -3.40 -8.69
N ASN A 125 11.23 -2.51 -9.19
CA ASN A 125 12.15 -1.72 -8.37
C ASN A 125 11.67 -0.28 -8.28
N LEU A 126 11.84 0.31 -7.10
CA LEU A 126 11.62 1.72 -6.87
C LEU A 126 12.98 2.41 -6.71
N ASN A 127 13.27 3.36 -7.58
CA ASN A 127 14.55 4.07 -7.60
C ASN A 127 14.36 5.55 -7.31
N CYS A 128 15.33 6.12 -6.59
CA CYS A 128 15.49 7.54 -6.38
C CYS A 128 16.78 7.98 -7.09
N VAL A 129 16.64 8.81 -8.13
CA VAL A 129 17.76 9.38 -8.86
C VAL A 129 18.06 10.74 -8.27
N ILE A 130 19.26 10.86 -7.68
CA ILE A 130 19.77 12.12 -7.18
C ILE A 130 20.55 12.82 -8.28
N SER A 131 20.30 14.11 -8.43
CA SER A 131 20.98 15.01 -9.35
C SER A 131 21.12 16.40 -8.72
N ALA A 132 21.85 17.30 -9.38
CA ALA A 132 22.05 18.69 -8.94
C ALA A 132 22.45 18.82 -7.45
N ASN A 133 23.24 17.87 -6.96
CA ASN A 133 23.68 17.87 -5.57
C ASN A 133 24.64 19.03 -5.28
N SER A 134 24.23 19.87 -4.34
CA SER A 134 24.95 21.04 -3.85
C SER A 134 25.24 20.85 -2.35
N SER A 135 26.18 19.94 -2.06
CA SER A 135 26.60 19.58 -0.70
C SER A 135 25.45 19.08 0.18
N CYS A 136 24.49 18.36 -0.40
CA CYS A 136 23.37 17.79 0.34
C CYS A 136 23.89 16.74 1.34
N GLN A 137 23.44 16.82 2.59
CA GLN A 137 23.79 15.86 3.64
C GLN A 137 22.53 15.34 4.33
N TYR A 138 22.55 14.06 4.71
CA TYR A 138 21.44 13.38 5.38
C TYR A 138 20.11 13.61 4.67
N ALA A 139 20.02 13.24 3.40
CA ALA A 139 18.75 13.23 2.69
C ALA A 139 17.86 12.12 3.27
N ILE A 140 16.66 12.48 3.68
CA ILE A 140 15.64 11.59 4.23
C ILE A 140 14.44 11.67 3.31
N PHE A 141 13.89 10.52 3.02
CA PHE A 141 12.74 10.38 2.16
C PHE A 141 11.74 9.44 2.82
N GLU A 142 10.50 9.86 2.86
CA GLU A 142 9.38 9.06 3.34
C GLU A 142 8.41 8.84 2.19
N ILE A 143 8.01 7.58 2.01
CA ILE A 143 7.14 7.15 0.92
C ILE A 143 5.89 6.58 1.56
N ALA A 144 4.77 7.27 1.42
CA ALA A 144 3.47 6.73 1.79
C ALA A 144 2.88 5.95 0.61
N TYR A 145 2.27 4.80 0.89
CA TYR A 145 1.66 3.95 -0.12
C TYR A 145 0.46 3.20 0.44
N THR A 146 -0.44 2.81 -0.45
CA THR A 146 -1.55 1.89 -0.14
C THR A 146 -1.25 0.53 -0.74
N ARG A 147 -1.37 -0.51 0.07
CA ARG A 147 -1.17 -1.89 -0.38
C ARG A 147 -2.37 -2.37 -1.19
N THR A 148 -2.12 -2.97 -2.35
CA THR A 148 -3.14 -3.56 -3.23
C THR A 148 -3.03 -5.08 -3.27
#